data_AF-A0A847GMD0-F1
#
_entry.id   AF-A0A847GMD0-F1
#
_cell.length_a   1.000
_cell.length_b   1.000
_cell.length_c   1.000
_cell.angle_alpha   90.00
_cell.angle_beta   90.00
_cell.angle_gamma   90.00
#
_symmetry.space_group_name_H-M   'P 1'
#
loop_
_entity.id
_entity.type
_entity.pdbx_description
1 polymer ?
#
loop_
_entity_poly.entity_id
_entity_poly.type
_entity_poly.pdbx_seq_one_letter_code
_entity_poly.pdbx_strand_id
1 'polypeptide(L)'
;MNDFAGRWCTTYGRMDLEQSGTHVKGVYQALEGIPCQIEGQVRSDVLKFDYREPKARGTGSFQLQRYGMFSGQWREDKTGNEGVWHGYRGFDGVWDTTFGLLRLIQEPDRVVGIYELEDGGASLEGELRNAETPAKPSPASRSKTPADAAQETTGTTQGVASRLVFRYQEPTCQGEGWFELDESQWRFHGKWRAAGARSWESWGGQRVFPTANLKWLVVLEAHWQRVLQEENYSLGGMLREFFARVPGLEVRHRFFASEADLESWCREILYVPEPVALVVATHGTPEGLCGHRGILRPEALTKNLRYANNVDVLHFAACYLGNGSDGGFARTLCRELPFPISGYAAYADWAASVLVDFTYLDMILEHGLTPEKAADQVKQLLPFAGDRTSRQCAYPATRFCYWPAGGGRRPSAKTTPSIPRADEDAVRKPATGTPKKTATSSPARTGTGQQAKQRDGQSERKGGN
;
A
#
# COMPACT_ATOMS: atom_id res chain seq x y z
N MET A 1 -12.84 -23.47 -9.27
CA MET A 1 -13.47 -23.58 -7.94
C MET A 1 -12.89 -22.48 -7.07
N ASN A 2 -13.73 -21.75 -6.33
CA ASN A 2 -13.31 -20.68 -5.42
C ASN A 2 -13.65 -21.12 -3.98
N ASP A 3 -12.84 -22.03 -3.47
CA ASP A 3 -12.91 -22.58 -2.11
C ASP A 3 -11.62 -22.25 -1.34
N PHE A 4 -11.57 -22.65 -0.08
CA PHE A 4 -10.40 -22.48 0.78
C PHE A 4 -9.41 -23.65 0.70
N ALA A 5 -9.67 -24.72 -0.05
CA ALA A 5 -8.87 -25.94 -0.02
C ALA A 5 -7.46 -25.79 -0.67
N GLY A 6 -6.54 -26.68 -0.31
CA GLY A 6 -5.18 -26.72 -0.85
C GLY A 6 -4.18 -25.87 -0.06
N ARG A 7 -3.06 -25.56 -0.72
CA ARG A 7 -1.87 -24.99 -0.06
C ARG A 7 -1.79 -23.48 -0.28
N TRP A 8 -1.53 -22.76 0.81
CA TRP A 8 -1.47 -21.31 0.86
C TRP A 8 -0.12 -20.85 1.43
N CYS A 9 0.45 -19.81 0.83
CA CYS A 9 1.47 -18.99 1.44
C CYS A 9 0.77 -17.80 2.11
N THR A 10 1.03 -17.57 3.40
CA THR A 10 0.29 -16.60 4.21
C THR A 10 1.21 -15.72 5.05
N THR A 11 0.67 -14.64 5.62
CA THR A 11 1.36 -13.76 6.60
C THR A 11 2.09 -14.53 7.71
N TYR A 12 1.55 -15.68 8.12
CA TYR A 12 2.10 -16.56 9.17
C TYR A 12 2.62 -17.88 8.58
N GLY A 13 3.31 -17.78 7.44
CA GLY A 13 3.95 -18.92 6.77
C GLY A 13 3.00 -19.81 5.98
N ARG A 14 3.36 -21.09 5.85
CA ARG A 14 2.61 -22.08 5.08
C ARG A 14 1.32 -22.46 5.78
N MET A 15 0.25 -22.66 5.02
CA MET A 15 -1.02 -23.19 5.51
C MET A 15 -1.61 -24.18 4.50
N ASP A 16 -1.98 -25.36 4.99
CA ASP A 16 -2.62 -26.44 4.22
C ASP A 16 -4.05 -26.65 4.73
N LEU A 17 -5.04 -26.45 3.86
CA LEU A 17 -6.46 -26.54 4.19
C LEU A 17 -7.16 -27.65 3.41
N GLU A 18 -8.02 -28.42 4.10
CA GLU A 18 -8.99 -29.34 3.51
C GLU A 18 -10.40 -28.75 3.69
N GLN A 19 -11.19 -28.71 2.61
CA GLN A 19 -12.59 -28.29 2.66
C GLN A 19 -13.52 -29.46 2.29
N SER A 20 -14.51 -29.73 3.14
CA SER A 20 -15.57 -30.70 2.93
C SER A 20 -16.93 -30.02 3.10
N GLY A 21 -17.57 -29.68 1.97
CA GLY A 21 -18.79 -28.87 1.97
C GLY A 21 -18.53 -27.47 2.53
N THR A 22 -19.20 -27.11 3.62
CA THR A 22 -18.95 -25.84 4.34
C THR A 22 -17.82 -25.95 5.36
N HIS A 23 -17.42 -27.15 5.76
CA HIS A 23 -16.44 -27.33 6.83
C HIS A 23 -15.01 -27.24 6.28
N VAL A 24 -14.16 -26.47 6.96
CA VAL A 24 -12.73 -26.37 6.65
C VAL A 24 -11.94 -26.78 7.88
N LYS A 25 -10.88 -27.56 7.68
CA LYS A 25 -9.87 -27.89 8.69
C LYS A 25 -8.50 -27.80 8.06
N GLY A 26 -7.45 -27.62 8.86
CA GLY A 26 -6.09 -27.60 8.33
C GLY A 26 -5.04 -27.28 9.37
N VAL A 27 -3.84 -27.01 8.86
CA VAL A 27 -2.68 -26.62 9.67
C VAL A 27 -1.97 -25.42 9.06
N TYR A 28 -1.36 -24.59 9.91
CA TYR A 28 -0.46 -23.51 9.51
C TYR A 28 0.83 -23.53 10.33
N GLN A 29 1.90 -22.90 9.83
CA GLN A 29 3.24 -22.94 10.41
C GLN A 29 3.73 -21.53 10.80
N ALA A 30 3.15 -20.96 11.86
CA ALA A 30 3.40 -19.57 12.26
C ALA A 30 4.84 -19.29 12.73
N LEU A 31 5.43 -20.21 13.49
CA LEU A 31 6.71 -20.03 14.18
C LEU A 31 7.47 -21.36 14.20
N GLU A 32 8.76 -21.32 13.88
CA GLU A 32 9.72 -22.45 14.00
C GLU A 32 9.28 -23.77 13.32
N GLY A 33 8.36 -23.70 12.35
CA GLY A 33 7.79 -24.88 11.68
C GLY A 33 6.79 -25.68 12.52
N ILE A 34 6.39 -25.19 13.69
CA ILE A 34 5.41 -25.86 14.55
C ILE A 34 4.02 -25.84 13.89
N PRO A 35 3.37 -27.00 13.67
CA PRO A 35 2.04 -27.05 13.08
C PRO A 35 0.98 -26.61 14.10
N CYS A 36 0.30 -25.51 13.80
CA CYS A 36 -0.84 -24.98 14.54
C CYS A 36 -2.15 -25.36 13.82
N GLN A 37 -3.21 -25.67 14.56
CA GLN A 37 -4.48 -26.11 13.99
C GLN A 37 -5.39 -24.93 13.65
N ILE A 38 -6.13 -25.06 12.55
CA ILE A 38 -7.20 -24.14 12.15
C ILE A 38 -8.43 -24.95 11.71
N GLU A 39 -9.61 -24.57 12.17
CA GLU A 39 -10.87 -25.29 11.92
C GLU A 39 -12.04 -24.31 11.86
N GLY A 40 -12.99 -24.49 10.93
CA GLY A 40 -14.04 -23.51 10.72
C GLY A 40 -15.18 -23.90 9.79
N GLN A 41 -16.00 -22.91 9.47
CA GLN A 41 -17.18 -23.02 8.61
C GLN A 41 -17.23 -21.86 7.61
N VAL A 42 -17.44 -22.22 6.34
CA VAL A 42 -17.62 -21.31 5.21
C VAL A 42 -19.10 -20.91 5.09
N ARG A 43 -19.36 -19.62 4.94
CA ARG A 43 -20.65 -19.06 4.51
C ARG A 43 -20.39 -18.09 3.37
N SER A 44 -20.93 -18.39 2.20
CA SER A 44 -20.58 -17.73 0.94
C SER A 44 -19.07 -17.82 0.67
N ASP A 45 -18.38 -16.70 0.78
CA ASP A 45 -16.97 -16.42 0.50
C ASP A 45 -16.16 -16.13 1.78
N VAL A 46 -16.80 -16.21 2.96
CA VAL A 46 -16.19 -16.04 4.28
C VAL A 46 -16.02 -17.38 4.98
N LEU A 47 -14.79 -17.74 5.32
CA LEU A 47 -14.48 -18.76 6.33
C LEU A 47 -14.41 -18.07 7.70
N LYS A 48 -15.23 -18.50 8.66
CA LYS A 48 -15.02 -18.20 10.10
C LYS A 48 -14.38 -19.40 10.77
N PHE A 49 -13.35 -19.17 11.58
CA PHE A 49 -12.54 -20.24 12.15
C PHE A 49 -12.14 -19.99 13.60
N ASP A 50 -11.83 -21.09 14.28
CA ASP A 50 -11.07 -21.18 15.51
C ASP A 50 -9.65 -21.65 15.18
N TYR A 51 -8.64 -21.17 15.92
CA TYR A 51 -7.26 -21.63 15.79
C TYR A 51 -6.66 -22.03 17.14
N ARG A 52 -5.69 -22.96 17.11
CA ARG A 52 -4.98 -23.47 18.29
C ARG A 52 -3.48 -23.57 18.02
N GLU A 53 -2.71 -22.92 18.89
CA GLU A 53 -1.25 -22.97 18.96
C GLU A 53 -0.80 -23.59 20.30
N PRO A 54 0.49 -23.90 20.51
CA PRO A 54 0.96 -24.46 21.77
C PRO A 54 0.73 -23.58 23.01
N LYS A 55 0.64 -22.25 22.84
CA LYS A 55 0.50 -21.27 23.95
C LYS A 55 -0.73 -20.36 23.82
N ALA A 56 -1.20 -20.14 22.60
CA ALA A 56 -2.30 -19.26 22.25
C ALA A 56 -3.45 -20.02 21.57
N ARG A 57 -4.62 -19.41 21.55
CA ARG A 57 -5.78 -19.84 20.77
C ARG A 57 -6.65 -18.63 20.50
N GLY A 58 -7.52 -18.71 19.51
CA GLY A 58 -8.43 -17.63 19.23
C GLY A 58 -9.36 -17.92 18.07
N THR A 59 -9.94 -16.84 17.55
CA THR A 59 -10.92 -16.88 16.45
C THR A 59 -10.47 -15.97 15.32
N GLY A 60 -11.03 -16.18 14.13
CA GLY A 60 -10.79 -15.29 13.00
C GLY A 60 -11.77 -15.48 11.86
N SER A 61 -11.55 -14.70 10.80
CA SER A 61 -12.26 -14.88 9.54
C SER A 61 -11.39 -14.53 8.34
N PHE A 62 -11.41 -15.38 7.32
CA PHE A 62 -10.85 -15.11 5.99
C PHE A 62 -11.99 -14.84 5.01
N GLN A 63 -11.81 -13.82 4.17
CA GLN A 63 -12.67 -13.42 3.07
C GLN A 63 -11.91 -13.67 1.76
N LEU A 64 -12.44 -14.51 0.88
CA LEU A 64 -11.90 -14.64 -0.48
C LEU A 64 -12.05 -13.31 -1.21
N GLN A 65 -10.94 -12.81 -1.76
CA GLN A 65 -10.88 -11.52 -2.48
C GLN A 65 -10.94 -11.75 -4.00
N ARG A 66 -10.19 -12.75 -4.48
CA ARG A 66 -10.21 -13.22 -5.87
C ARG A 66 -9.79 -14.69 -5.94
N TYR A 67 -9.65 -15.25 -7.14
CA TYR A 67 -9.08 -16.58 -7.28
C TYR A 67 -7.70 -16.64 -6.61
N GLY A 68 -7.52 -17.63 -5.74
CA GLY A 68 -6.25 -17.89 -5.09
C GLY A 68 -5.75 -16.80 -4.14
N MET A 69 -6.63 -15.91 -3.67
CA MET A 69 -6.27 -14.86 -2.69
C MET A 69 -7.38 -14.66 -1.64
N PHE A 70 -7.00 -14.66 -0.37
CA PHE A 70 -7.84 -14.20 0.74
C PHE A 70 -7.17 -13.08 1.54
N SER A 71 -8.00 -12.29 2.22
CA SER A 71 -7.59 -11.39 3.30
C SER A 71 -8.52 -11.60 4.48
N GLY A 72 -8.05 -11.35 5.69
CA GLY A 72 -8.79 -11.67 6.89
C GLY A 72 -8.15 -11.14 8.17
N GLN A 73 -8.76 -11.49 9.29
CA GLN A 73 -8.33 -11.06 10.62
C GLN A 73 -8.41 -12.21 11.62
N TRP A 74 -7.58 -12.16 12.65
CA TRP A 74 -7.63 -13.05 13.81
C TRP A 74 -7.64 -12.25 15.11
N ARG A 75 -8.07 -12.88 16.20
CA ARG A 75 -8.01 -12.39 17.57
C ARG A 75 -7.67 -13.52 18.54
N GLU A 76 -6.69 -13.31 19.41
CA GLU A 76 -6.35 -14.22 20.51
C GLU A 76 -7.30 -14.02 21.71
N ASP A 77 -7.79 -15.13 22.28
CA ASP A 77 -8.73 -15.13 23.42
C ASP A 77 -8.19 -14.42 24.67
N LYS A 78 -6.91 -14.63 25.01
CA LYS A 78 -6.35 -14.29 26.33
C LYS A 78 -5.91 -12.83 26.43
N THR A 79 -5.18 -12.37 25.41
CA THR A 79 -4.62 -11.03 25.33
C THR A 79 -5.60 -10.03 24.72
N GLY A 80 -6.56 -10.52 23.93
CA GLY A 80 -7.38 -9.69 23.06
C GLY A 80 -6.63 -9.16 21.84
N ASN A 81 -5.34 -9.52 21.66
CA ASN A 81 -4.51 -9.16 20.52
C ASN A 81 -5.22 -9.56 19.23
N GLU A 82 -5.11 -8.73 18.21
CA GLU A 82 -5.67 -8.98 16.89
C GLU A 82 -4.64 -8.65 15.80
N GLY A 83 -4.86 -9.19 14.61
CA GLY A 83 -3.97 -8.98 13.49
C GLY A 83 -4.63 -9.29 12.15
N VAL A 84 -4.01 -8.84 11.08
CA VAL A 84 -4.42 -9.11 9.70
C VAL A 84 -3.74 -10.41 9.22
N TRP A 85 -4.43 -11.18 8.39
CA TRP A 85 -3.92 -12.42 7.82
C TRP A 85 -4.30 -12.50 6.34
N HIS A 86 -3.31 -12.37 5.48
CA HIS A 86 -3.43 -12.50 4.03
C HIS A 86 -2.91 -13.85 3.59
N GLY A 87 -3.42 -14.39 2.48
CA GLY A 87 -2.89 -15.64 1.92
C GLY A 87 -3.16 -15.84 0.44
N TYR A 88 -2.13 -16.29 -0.27
CA TYR A 88 -2.10 -16.53 -1.72
C TYR A 88 -1.72 -17.97 -2.07
N ARG A 89 -2.21 -18.48 -3.22
CA ARG A 89 -1.91 -19.83 -3.74
C ARG A 89 -1.76 -19.85 -5.26
N GLY A 90 -1.35 -21.01 -5.81
CA GLY A 90 -1.11 -21.16 -7.25
C GLY A 90 0.09 -20.33 -7.70
N PHE A 91 0.00 -19.65 -8.85
CA PHE A 91 1.06 -18.75 -9.29
C PHE A 91 1.06 -17.39 -8.57
N ASP A 92 -0.03 -16.97 -7.92
CA ASP A 92 -0.04 -15.68 -7.19
C ASP A 92 1.01 -15.71 -6.07
N GLY A 93 1.92 -14.74 -6.08
CA GLY A 93 2.94 -14.53 -5.05
C GLY A 93 4.12 -13.69 -5.54
N VAL A 94 5.13 -13.54 -4.67
CA VAL A 94 6.47 -13.07 -5.02
C VAL A 94 7.39 -14.28 -5.18
N TRP A 95 8.23 -14.27 -6.21
CA TRP A 95 9.12 -15.36 -6.58
C TRP A 95 10.54 -14.82 -6.75
N ASP A 96 11.51 -15.46 -6.09
CA ASP A 96 12.93 -15.29 -6.35
C ASP A 96 13.29 -16.23 -7.52
N THR A 97 13.75 -15.66 -8.64
CA THR A 97 13.94 -16.38 -9.89
C THR A 97 15.36 -16.27 -10.42
N THR A 98 15.68 -17.07 -11.44
CA THR A 98 16.95 -16.99 -12.18
C THR A 98 17.28 -15.60 -12.75
N PHE A 99 16.29 -14.70 -12.85
CA PHE A 99 16.44 -13.32 -13.35
C PHE A 99 16.02 -12.26 -12.30
N GLY A 100 15.98 -12.62 -11.01
CA GLY A 100 15.59 -11.72 -9.91
C GLY A 100 14.12 -11.86 -9.48
N LEU A 101 13.62 -10.86 -8.74
CA LEU A 101 12.29 -10.90 -8.12
C LEU A 101 11.16 -10.70 -9.14
N LEU A 102 10.17 -11.60 -9.10
CA LEU A 102 8.99 -11.59 -9.95
C LEU A 102 7.72 -11.56 -9.09
N ARG A 103 6.86 -10.58 -9.33
CA ARG A 103 5.48 -10.61 -8.84
C ARG A 103 4.61 -11.30 -9.88
N LEU A 104 4.10 -12.49 -9.58
CA LEU A 104 3.03 -13.12 -10.37
C LEU A 104 1.68 -12.88 -9.70
N ILE A 105 0.68 -12.45 -10.47
CA ILE A 105 -0.71 -12.23 -10.06
C ILE A 105 -1.56 -13.24 -10.82
N GLN A 106 -2.32 -14.06 -10.09
CA GLN A 106 -3.24 -15.01 -10.73
C GLN A 106 -4.68 -14.47 -10.70
N GLU A 107 -5.24 -14.29 -11.89
CA GLU A 107 -6.65 -13.99 -12.14
C GLU A 107 -7.36 -15.30 -12.61
N PRO A 108 -8.70 -15.34 -12.73
CA PRO A 108 -9.42 -16.58 -13.03
C PRO A 108 -9.11 -17.21 -14.40
N ASP A 109 -8.74 -16.38 -15.38
CA ASP A 109 -8.51 -16.72 -16.79
C ASP A 109 -7.06 -16.52 -17.24
N ARG A 110 -6.27 -15.72 -16.52
CA ARG A 110 -4.87 -15.41 -16.85
C ARG A 110 -3.96 -15.29 -15.63
N VAL A 111 -2.65 -15.28 -15.88
CA VAL A 111 -1.61 -14.86 -14.93
C VAL A 111 -0.86 -13.67 -15.54
N VAL A 112 -0.71 -12.62 -14.74
CA VAL A 112 0.10 -11.43 -15.08
C VAL A 112 1.37 -11.48 -14.24
N GLY A 113 2.53 -11.23 -14.84
CA GLY A 113 3.81 -11.07 -14.14
C GLY A 113 4.38 -9.67 -14.31
N ILE A 114 5.06 -9.18 -13.27
CA ILE A 114 5.72 -7.88 -13.23
C ILE A 114 7.16 -8.08 -12.74
N TYR A 115 8.10 -7.55 -13.53
CA TYR A 115 9.52 -7.40 -13.24
C TYR A 115 9.88 -5.91 -13.25
N GLU A 116 10.79 -5.49 -12.39
CA GLU A 116 11.46 -4.19 -12.50
C GLU A 116 12.90 -4.44 -12.93
N LEU A 117 13.29 -3.87 -14.07
CA LEU A 117 14.65 -3.93 -14.62
C LEU A 117 15.21 -2.51 -14.71
N GLU A 118 16.54 -2.40 -14.83
CA GLU A 118 17.25 -1.11 -14.85
C GLU A 118 16.80 -0.20 -16.02
N ASP A 119 16.48 -0.78 -17.18
CA ASP A 119 15.95 -0.09 -18.36
C ASP A 119 14.41 0.10 -18.35
N GLY A 120 13.73 -0.30 -17.26
CA GLY A 120 12.29 -0.15 -17.06
C GLY A 120 11.55 -1.46 -16.78
N GLY A 121 10.27 -1.35 -16.39
CA GLY A 121 9.44 -2.49 -16.04
C GLY A 121 9.19 -3.46 -17.20
N ALA A 122 9.31 -4.75 -16.95
CA ALA A 122 8.98 -5.84 -17.87
C ALA A 122 7.72 -6.58 -17.39
N SER A 123 6.98 -7.15 -18.34
CA SER A 123 5.69 -7.79 -18.10
C SER A 123 5.61 -9.19 -18.70
N LEU A 124 4.75 -9.99 -18.09
CA LEU A 124 4.40 -11.34 -18.51
C LEU A 124 2.88 -11.43 -18.53
N GLU A 125 2.28 -11.99 -19.57
CA GLU A 125 0.86 -12.32 -19.59
C GLU A 125 0.67 -13.71 -20.19
N GLY A 126 -0.08 -14.58 -19.51
CA GLY A 126 -0.25 -15.96 -19.90
C GLY A 126 -1.51 -16.63 -19.37
N GLU A 127 -1.78 -17.83 -19.88
CA GLU A 127 -2.96 -18.63 -19.58
C GLU A 127 -2.53 -19.92 -18.87
N LEU A 128 -3.37 -20.43 -17.96
CA LEU A 128 -3.20 -21.79 -17.46
C LEU A 128 -3.76 -22.81 -18.44
N ARG A 129 -2.95 -23.82 -18.75
CA ARG A 129 -3.30 -24.94 -19.61
C ARG A 129 -3.10 -26.24 -18.86
N ASN A 130 -4.02 -27.19 -19.04
CA ASN A 130 -3.81 -28.57 -18.59
C ASN A 130 -2.53 -29.11 -19.23
N ALA A 131 -1.64 -29.77 -18.45
CA ALA A 131 -0.37 -30.28 -18.96
C ALA A 131 -0.50 -31.26 -20.15
N GLU A 132 -1.69 -31.85 -20.35
CA GLU A 132 -2.00 -32.70 -21.50
C GLU A 132 -2.46 -31.90 -22.73
N THR A 133 -1.60 -31.03 -23.26
CA THR A 133 -1.55 -30.85 -24.73
C THR A 133 -0.14 -30.45 -25.16
N PRO A 134 0.66 -31.37 -25.71
CA PRO A 134 1.78 -31.00 -26.55
C PRO A 134 1.23 -30.17 -27.71
N ALA A 135 1.71 -28.93 -27.87
CA ALA A 135 1.38 -28.13 -29.05
C ALA A 135 1.74 -28.98 -30.29
N LYS A 136 0.73 -29.28 -31.13
CA LYS A 136 0.92 -30.17 -32.30
C LYS A 136 2.16 -29.71 -33.09
N PRO A 137 3.19 -30.55 -33.26
CA PRO A 137 4.22 -30.24 -34.23
C PRO A 137 3.56 -30.15 -35.61
N SER A 138 3.92 -29.10 -36.37
CA SER A 138 3.45 -28.91 -37.74
C SER A 138 3.80 -30.16 -38.58
N PRO A 139 2.91 -30.64 -39.47
CA PRO A 139 2.98 -32.01 -39.96
C PRO A 139 4.15 -32.23 -40.94
N ALA A 140 5.23 -32.84 -40.47
CA ALA A 140 6.28 -33.41 -41.30
C ALA A 140 6.87 -34.68 -40.68
N SER A 141 7.08 -35.69 -41.54
CA SER A 141 7.73 -36.99 -41.29
C SER A 141 6.96 -38.05 -40.47
N ARG A 142 6.67 -39.17 -41.13
CA ARG A 142 6.22 -40.45 -40.55
C ARG A 142 7.44 -41.31 -40.19
N SER A 143 7.37 -42.12 -39.13
CA SER A 143 7.29 -43.60 -39.24
C SER A 143 7.66 -44.38 -37.95
N LYS A 144 6.92 -45.49 -37.70
CA LYS A 144 7.33 -46.73 -36.98
C LYS A 144 7.64 -46.65 -35.47
N THR A 145 7.36 -47.62 -34.58
CA THR A 145 6.44 -48.80 -34.49
C THR A 145 6.36 -49.14 -32.97
N PRO A 146 5.26 -49.68 -32.39
CA PRO A 146 5.16 -49.79 -30.92
C PRO A 146 5.72 -51.10 -30.35
N ALA A 147 6.48 -51.00 -29.25
CA ALA A 147 6.76 -52.09 -28.31
C ALA A 147 7.03 -51.50 -26.91
N ASP A 148 6.65 -52.25 -25.89
CA ASP A 148 6.81 -52.05 -24.44
C ASP A 148 5.77 -51.17 -23.72
N ALA A 149 4.70 -51.83 -23.28
CA ALA A 149 3.78 -51.35 -22.26
C ALA A 149 4.26 -51.81 -20.88
N ALA A 150 4.51 -50.86 -19.98
CA ALA A 150 4.87 -51.12 -18.58
C ALA A 150 4.03 -50.24 -17.63
N GLN A 151 2.78 -50.69 -17.41
CA GLN A 151 2.09 -50.70 -16.12
C GLN A 151 2.47 -49.62 -15.08
N GLU A 152 1.92 -48.42 -15.19
CA GLU A 152 1.90 -47.45 -14.07
C GLU A 152 0.67 -47.66 -13.17
N THR A 153 0.92 -47.66 -11.86
CA THR A 153 -0.08 -47.89 -10.82
C THR A 153 -0.97 -46.67 -10.62
N THR A 154 -2.29 -46.87 -10.67
CA THR A 154 -3.30 -45.83 -10.45
C THR A 154 -3.35 -45.36 -8.99
N GLY A 155 -2.57 -44.33 -8.67
CA GLY A 155 -2.82 -43.46 -7.52
C GLY A 155 -3.63 -42.23 -7.95
N THR A 156 -4.88 -42.12 -7.54
CA THR A 156 -5.76 -40.99 -7.90
C THR A 156 -5.41 -39.72 -7.13
N THR A 157 -4.36 -39.02 -7.57
CA THR A 157 -4.09 -37.63 -7.16
C THR A 157 -4.78 -36.69 -8.16
N GLN A 158 -6.03 -36.31 -7.87
CA GLN A 158 -6.85 -35.52 -8.80
C GLN A 158 -6.46 -34.02 -8.77
N GLY A 159 -5.33 -33.71 -9.40
CA GLY A 159 -4.85 -32.34 -9.63
C GLY A 159 -4.05 -32.30 -10.93
N VAL A 160 -4.72 -31.98 -12.03
CA VAL A 160 -4.05 -31.83 -13.33
C VAL A 160 -3.02 -30.70 -13.21
N ALA A 161 -1.74 -31.04 -13.36
CA ALA A 161 -0.65 -30.07 -13.36
C ALA A 161 -0.98 -28.98 -14.39
N SER A 162 -1.08 -27.74 -13.90
CA SER A 162 -1.49 -26.60 -14.71
C SER A 162 -0.26 -25.84 -15.16
N ARG A 163 0.09 -25.97 -16.44
CA ARG A 163 1.20 -25.24 -17.06
C ARG A 163 0.74 -23.82 -17.38
N LEU A 164 1.39 -22.83 -16.80
CA LEU A 164 1.28 -21.45 -17.26
C LEU A 164 2.05 -21.34 -18.58
N VAL A 165 1.40 -20.91 -19.66
CA VAL A 165 2.05 -20.57 -20.93
C VAL A 165 1.88 -19.07 -21.16
N PHE A 166 2.96 -18.35 -21.39
CA PHE A 166 2.99 -16.90 -21.37
C PHE A 166 3.75 -16.26 -22.53
N ARG A 167 3.43 -14.99 -22.78
CA ARG A 167 4.26 -14.05 -23.53
C ARG A 167 5.01 -13.16 -22.53
N TYR A 168 6.23 -12.79 -22.90
CA TYR A 168 7.10 -11.89 -22.14
C TYR A 168 7.37 -10.64 -22.98
N GLN A 169 7.40 -9.47 -22.34
CA GLN A 169 7.67 -8.19 -22.99
C GLN A 169 8.42 -7.24 -22.06
N GLU A 170 9.52 -6.68 -22.55
CA GLU A 170 10.28 -5.57 -21.95
C GLU A 170 10.56 -4.51 -23.04
N PRO A 171 11.19 -3.36 -22.74
CA PRO A 171 11.39 -2.29 -23.72
C PRO A 171 12.18 -2.70 -24.97
N THR A 172 13.11 -3.65 -24.87
CA THR A 172 14.04 -4.06 -25.93
C THR A 172 13.90 -5.52 -26.37
N CYS A 173 13.19 -6.36 -25.61
CA CYS A 173 12.98 -7.77 -25.91
C CYS A 173 11.52 -8.17 -25.76
N GLN A 174 11.14 -9.22 -26.47
CA GLN A 174 9.87 -9.92 -26.31
C GLN A 174 10.10 -11.41 -26.53
N GLY A 175 9.26 -12.26 -25.94
CA GLY A 175 9.45 -13.70 -25.99
C GLY A 175 8.22 -14.50 -25.60
N GLU A 176 8.41 -15.81 -25.51
CA GLU A 176 7.42 -16.74 -25.01
C GLU A 176 8.05 -17.70 -24.01
N GLY A 177 7.25 -18.19 -23.08
CA GLY A 177 7.71 -19.09 -22.04
C GLY A 177 6.60 -19.92 -21.42
N TRP A 178 7.01 -20.81 -20.52
CA TRP A 178 6.09 -21.59 -19.70
C TRP A 178 6.69 -21.87 -18.32
N PHE A 179 5.82 -21.96 -17.31
CA PHE A 179 6.14 -22.38 -15.94
C PHE A 179 5.23 -23.53 -15.50
N GLU A 180 5.78 -24.47 -14.74
CA GLU A 180 5.05 -25.52 -14.03
C GLU A 180 5.47 -25.51 -12.55
N LEU A 181 4.47 -25.40 -11.68
CA LEU A 181 4.65 -25.58 -10.24
C LEU A 181 5.09 -27.01 -9.93
N ASP A 182 5.99 -27.16 -8.96
CA ASP A 182 6.31 -28.48 -8.40
C ASP A 182 5.16 -29.01 -7.52
N GLU A 183 5.28 -30.27 -7.07
CA GLU A 183 4.29 -30.89 -6.19
C GLU A 183 4.04 -30.11 -4.89
N SER A 184 5.00 -29.30 -4.45
CA SER A 184 4.89 -28.47 -3.25
C SER A 184 4.12 -27.16 -3.48
N GLN A 185 4.10 -26.67 -4.73
CA GLN A 185 3.68 -25.32 -5.15
C GLN A 185 4.54 -24.17 -4.58
N TRP A 186 5.71 -24.49 -4.01
CA TRP A 186 6.67 -23.52 -3.47
C TRP A 186 7.82 -23.24 -4.43
N ARG A 187 7.95 -24.01 -5.51
CA ARG A 187 8.85 -23.75 -6.63
C ARG A 187 8.11 -23.89 -7.94
N PHE A 188 8.59 -23.19 -8.97
CA PHE A 188 8.30 -23.54 -10.35
C PHE A 188 9.59 -23.82 -11.11
N HIS A 189 9.45 -24.62 -12.15
CA HIS A 189 10.45 -24.78 -13.20
C HIS A 189 9.81 -24.42 -14.53
N GLY A 190 10.63 -24.08 -15.52
CA GLY A 190 10.13 -23.59 -16.78
C GLY A 190 11.21 -23.23 -17.76
N LYS A 191 10.79 -22.74 -18.91
CA LYS A 191 11.69 -22.25 -19.96
C LYS A 191 11.09 -21.05 -20.67
N TRP A 192 11.96 -20.20 -21.21
CA TRP A 192 11.57 -19.14 -22.14
C TRP A 192 12.52 -19.05 -23.33
N ARG A 193 12.15 -18.21 -24.29
CA ARG A 193 13.02 -17.77 -25.38
C ARG A 193 12.58 -16.40 -25.90
N ALA A 194 13.55 -15.60 -26.33
CA ALA A 194 13.30 -14.39 -27.10
C ALA A 194 12.64 -14.72 -28.46
N ALA A 195 11.87 -13.78 -29.01
CA ALA A 195 11.21 -13.93 -30.30
C ALA A 195 12.25 -14.17 -31.42
N GLY A 196 12.08 -15.27 -32.16
CA GLY A 196 13.02 -15.71 -33.19
C GLY A 196 14.22 -16.52 -32.70
N ALA A 197 14.45 -16.62 -31.38
CA ALA A 197 15.49 -17.48 -30.83
C ALA A 197 15.15 -18.97 -31.02
N ARG A 198 16.18 -19.78 -31.32
CA ARG A 198 16.03 -21.24 -31.49
C ARG A 198 16.22 -22.01 -30.17
N SER A 199 17.10 -21.51 -29.31
CA SER A 199 17.35 -22.06 -27.98
C SER A 199 16.23 -21.69 -27.00
N TRP A 200 15.98 -22.58 -26.05
CA TRP A 200 15.18 -22.32 -24.87
C TRP A 200 16.11 -22.22 -23.66
N GLU A 201 15.94 -21.18 -22.86
CA GLU A 201 16.69 -20.95 -21.62
C GLU A 201 15.86 -21.41 -20.42
N SER A 202 16.52 -21.93 -19.39
CA SER A 202 15.86 -22.37 -18.15
C SER A 202 15.45 -21.16 -17.31
N TRP A 203 14.22 -21.19 -16.81
CA TRP A 203 13.71 -20.20 -15.86
C TRP A 203 13.09 -20.94 -14.68
N GLY A 204 13.77 -20.87 -13.53
CA GLY A 204 13.29 -21.43 -12.27
C GLY A 204 12.91 -20.31 -11.31
N GLY A 205 12.00 -20.61 -10.38
CA GLY A 205 11.63 -19.69 -9.31
C GLY A 205 11.31 -20.41 -8.01
N GLN A 206 11.73 -19.85 -6.90
CA GLN A 206 11.34 -20.25 -5.56
C GLN A 206 10.45 -19.15 -4.96
N ARG A 207 9.35 -19.55 -4.32
CA ARG A 207 8.44 -18.60 -3.67
C ARG A 207 9.15 -17.90 -2.52
N VAL A 208 9.03 -16.57 -2.48
CA VAL A 208 9.41 -15.77 -1.31
C VAL A 208 8.28 -15.86 -0.30
N PHE A 209 8.62 -16.29 0.92
CA PHE A 209 7.70 -16.34 2.05
C PHE A 209 7.91 -15.09 2.91
N PRO A 210 6.83 -14.50 3.49
CA PRO A 210 6.98 -13.42 4.45
C PRO A 210 7.70 -13.93 5.70
N THR A 211 8.54 -13.07 6.27
CA THR A 211 9.16 -13.29 7.57
C THR A 211 8.10 -13.15 8.67
N ALA A 212 7.93 -14.18 9.50
CA ALA A 212 6.91 -14.18 10.53
C ALA A 212 7.09 -12.99 11.51
N ASN A 213 5.99 -12.29 11.79
CA ASN A 213 5.93 -11.08 12.63
C ASN A 213 6.72 -9.86 12.11
N LEU A 214 7.29 -9.90 10.90
CA LEU A 214 7.87 -8.72 10.27
C LEU A 214 6.77 -7.89 9.56
N LYS A 215 6.78 -6.58 9.78
CA LYS A 215 5.98 -5.58 9.08
C LYS A 215 6.91 -4.51 8.49
N TRP A 216 6.44 -3.82 7.46
CA TRP A 216 7.12 -2.63 6.93
C TRP A 216 6.29 -1.36 7.14
N LEU A 217 6.97 -0.30 7.56
CA LEU A 217 6.54 1.08 7.31
C LEU A 217 7.34 1.59 6.12
N VAL A 218 6.69 1.82 4.98
CA VAL A 218 7.33 2.42 3.80
C VAL A 218 6.86 3.85 3.64
N VAL A 219 7.77 4.81 3.72
CA VAL A 219 7.49 6.23 3.51
C VAL A 219 8.07 6.67 2.16
N LEU A 220 7.18 7.06 1.25
CA LEU A 220 7.52 7.72 -0.01
C LEU A 220 7.30 9.22 0.20
N GLU A 221 8.39 9.98 0.22
CA GLU A 221 8.38 11.40 0.62
C GLU A 221 8.73 12.32 -0.55
N ALA A 222 7.92 13.34 -0.80
CA ALA A 222 8.31 14.44 -1.69
C ALA A 222 9.24 15.41 -0.96
N HIS A 223 10.13 16.07 -1.69
CA HIS A 223 10.88 17.19 -1.12
C HIS A 223 9.93 18.33 -0.73
N TRP A 224 9.83 18.62 0.57
CA TRP A 224 9.00 19.70 1.10
C TRP A 224 9.51 21.09 0.71
N GLN A 225 10.83 21.21 0.52
CA GLN A 225 11.54 22.45 0.21
C GLN A 225 11.28 22.85 -1.24
N ARG A 226 10.96 24.13 -1.42
CA ARG A 226 10.68 24.77 -2.71
C ARG A 226 11.88 25.58 -3.20
N VAL A 227 12.72 26.06 -2.29
CA VAL A 227 13.93 26.84 -2.56
C VAL A 227 15.07 26.44 -1.62
N LEU A 228 16.32 26.73 -2.01
CA LEU A 228 17.54 26.34 -1.29
C LEU A 228 17.66 26.95 0.12
N GLN A 229 16.93 28.04 0.39
CA GLN A 229 16.96 28.78 1.65
C GLN A 229 15.97 28.23 2.70
N GLU A 230 15.09 27.30 2.34
CA GLU A 230 14.16 26.67 3.29
C GLU A 230 14.87 25.58 4.08
N GLU A 231 14.49 25.40 5.35
CA GLU A 231 15.11 24.39 6.21
C GLU A 231 14.74 22.96 5.77
N ASN A 232 15.68 22.04 5.98
CA ASN A 232 15.47 20.63 5.68
C ASN A 232 14.52 20.02 6.71
N TYR A 233 13.42 19.47 6.19
CA TYR A 233 12.39 18.75 6.91
C TYR A 233 12.13 17.41 6.21
N SER A 234 11.95 16.35 6.99
CA SER A 234 11.60 15.01 6.52
C SER A 234 10.78 14.28 7.58
N LEU A 235 9.50 14.08 7.29
CA LEU A 235 8.59 13.25 8.05
C LEU A 235 9.07 11.79 8.04
N GLY A 236 9.52 11.28 6.88
CA GLY A 236 10.03 9.92 6.74
C GLY A 236 11.30 9.68 7.56
N GLY A 237 12.13 10.71 7.76
CA GLY A 237 13.24 10.70 8.70
C GLY A 237 12.77 10.54 10.15
N MET A 238 11.87 11.42 10.61
CA MET A 238 11.36 11.35 12.00
C MET A 238 10.61 10.04 12.29
N LEU A 239 9.81 9.55 11.34
CA LEU A 239 9.11 8.27 11.47
C LEU A 239 10.09 7.10 11.59
N ARG A 240 11.19 7.09 10.81
CA ARG A 240 12.25 6.07 10.93
C ARG A 240 12.84 6.04 12.34
N GLU A 241 13.27 7.19 12.87
CA GLU A 241 13.90 7.25 14.19
C GLU A 241 12.92 6.86 15.31
N PHE A 242 11.65 7.27 15.21
CA PHE A 242 10.63 6.93 16.21
C PHE A 242 10.26 5.44 16.21
N PHE A 243 10.12 4.83 15.03
CA PHE A 243 9.70 3.44 14.87
C PHE A 243 10.85 2.42 14.96
N ALA A 244 12.11 2.84 14.89
CA ALA A 244 13.28 1.97 15.07
C ALA A 244 13.32 1.20 16.41
N ARG A 245 12.50 1.61 17.39
CA ARG A 245 12.32 0.92 18.69
C ARG A 245 11.37 -0.28 18.65
N VAL A 246 10.53 -0.42 17.61
CA VAL A 246 9.44 -1.41 17.58
C VAL A 246 9.95 -2.75 17.03
N PRO A 247 9.93 -3.84 17.82
CA PRO A 247 10.40 -5.14 17.35
C PRO A 247 9.55 -5.66 16.18
N GLY A 248 10.21 -6.21 15.15
CA GLY A 248 9.51 -6.74 13.97
C GLY A 248 8.98 -5.66 13.02
N LEU A 249 9.43 -4.41 13.12
CA LEU A 249 9.08 -3.34 12.20
C LEU A 249 10.32 -2.82 11.48
N GLU A 250 10.33 -2.91 10.15
CA GLU A 250 11.34 -2.30 9.30
C GLU A 250 10.83 -0.99 8.68
N VAL A 251 11.61 0.09 8.78
CA VAL A 251 11.22 1.40 8.24
C VAL A 251 12.03 1.76 7.00
N ARG A 252 11.41 1.63 5.83
CA ARG A 252 11.98 2.09 4.56
C ARG A 252 11.50 3.52 4.32
N HIS A 253 12.42 4.42 3.98
CA HIS A 253 12.05 5.74 3.49
C HIS A 253 12.85 6.06 2.22
N ARG A 254 12.14 6.58 1.22
CA ARG A 254 12.63 7.00 -0.11
C ARG A 254 12.06 8.37 -0.45
N PHE A 255 12.88 9.19 -1.10
CA PHE A 255 12.37 10.42 -1.73
C PHE A 255 11.88 10.13 -3.15
N PHE A 256 10.90 10.91 -3.61
CA PHE A 256 10.49 11.00 -5.01
C PHE A 256 10.42 12.47 -5.45
N ALA A 257 10.89 12.77 -6.67
CA ALA A 257 10.83 14.09 -7.27
C ALA A 257 9.81 14.16 -8.42
N SER A 258 9.60 13.06 -9.13
CA SER A 258 8.72 12.93 -10.28
C SER A 258 7.60 11.89 -10.08
N GLU A 259 6.61 11.91 -10.98
CA GLU A 259 5.58 10.86 -11.06
C GLU A 259 6.18 9.50 -11.41
N ALA A 260 7.23 9.46 -12.25
CA ALA A 260 7.92 8.22 -12.63
C ALA A 260 8.69 7.59 -11.46
N ASP A 261 9.31 8.40 -10.61
CA ASP A 261 9.99 7.94 -9.39
C ASP A 261 8.97 7.30 -8.45
N LEU A 262 7.81 7.95 -8.27
CA LEU A 262 6.71 7.44 -7.45
C LEU A 262 6.15 6.12 -8.02
N GLU A 263 5.91 6.04 -9.33
CA GLU A 263 5.49 4.80 -9.97
C GLU A 263 6.50 3.67 -9.74
N SER A 264 7.81 3.96 -9.84
CA SER A 264 8.89 2.99 -9.60
C SER A 264 8.87 2.45 -8.18
N TRP A 265 8.84 3.33 -7.17
CA TRP A 265 8.75 2.89 -5.77
C TRP A 265 7.45 2.13 -5.49
N CYS A 266 6.33 2.50 -6.12
CA CYS A 266 5.08 1.75 -6.01
C CYS A 266 5.15 0.35 -6.62
N ARG A 267 5.93 0.13 -7.69
CA ARG A 267 6.20 -1.22 -8.22
C ARG A 267 7.09 -2.02 -7.27
N GLU A 268 8.09 -1.41 -6.62
CA GLU A 268 8.92 -2.11 -5.62
C GLU A 268 8.10 -2.67 -4.44
N ILE A 269 7.01 -2.00 -4.01
CA ILE A 269 6.10 -2.52 -2.97
C ILE A 269 5.56 -3.91 -3.32
N LEU A 270 5.38 -4.22 -4.61
CA LEU A 270 4.87 -5.51 -5.07
C LEU A 270 5.84 -6.67 -4.79
N TYR A 271 7.12 -6.40 -4.55
CA TYR A 271 8.11 -7.44 -4.22
C TYR A 271 8.27 -7.66 -2.70
N VAL A 272 7.59 -6.87 -1.87
CA VAL A 272 7.57 -7.09 -0.41
C VAL A 272 6.50 -8.16 -0.10
N PRO A 273 6.87 -9.33 0.47
CA PRO A 273 5.90 -10.36 0.84
C PRO A 273 5.21 -10.08 2.18
N GLU A 274 5.85 -9.32 3.08
CA GLU A 274 5.31 -8.94 4.37
C GLU A 274 4.22 -7.85 4.29
N PRO A 275 3.41 -7.66 5.35
CA PRO A 275 2.47 -6.55 5.46
C PRO A 275 3.16 -5.18 5.43
N VAL A 276 2.54 -4.22 4.75
CA VAL A 276 3.06 -2.86 4.54
C VAL A 276 2.04 -1.81 4.99
N ALA A 277 2.46 -0.90 5.87
CA ALA A 277 1.83 0.42 5.99
C ALA A 277 2.57 1.37 5.04
N LEU A 278 1.89 1.84 4.00
CA LEU A 278 2.46 2.73 2.99
C LEU A 278 2.07 4.17 3.33
N VAL A 279 3.07 5.04 3.49
CA VAL A 279 2.88 6.48 3.71
C VAL A 279 3.34 7.24 2.47
N VAL A 280 2.47 8.07 1.91
CA VAL A 280 2.85 9.10 0.92
C VAL A 280 2.84 10.46 1.60
N ALA A 281 4.03 11.01 1.80
CA ALA A 281 4.27 12.27 2.50
C ALA A 281 4.54 13.39 1.48
N THR A 282 3.63 14.35 1.34
CA THR A 282 3.77 15.45 0.38
C THR A 282 2.83 16.61 0.69
N HIS A 283 3.07 17.77 0.06
CA HIS A 283 2.11 18.87 0.05
C HIS A 283 0.81 18.46 -0.66
N GLY A 284 -0.33 18.84 -0.08
CA GLY A 284 -1.64 18.70 -0.70
C GLY A 284 -2.25 20.08 -0.97
N THR A 285 -2.87 20.24 -2.14
CA THR A 285 -3.55 21.46 -2.58
C THR A 285 -5.00 21.16 -2.95
N PRO A 286 -5.89 22.17 -3.05
CA PRO A 286 -7.24 21.98 -3.58
C PRO A 286 -7.29 21.31 -4.96
N GLU A 287 -6.24 21.50 -5.78
CA GLU A 287 -6.07 20.95 -7.12
C GLU A 287 -5.55 19.49 -7.14
N GLY A 288 -4.96 19.02 -6.05
CA GLY A 288 -4.42 17.65 -5.91
C GLY A 288 -3.16 17.56 -5.06
N LEU A 289 -2.53 16.39 -5.04
CA LEU A 289 -1.26 16.16 -4.36
C LEU A 289 -0.09 16.70 -5.18
N CYS A 290 0.90 17.31 -4.53
CA CYS A 290 2.07 17.83 -5.21
C CYS A 290 3.15 16.75 -5.41
N GLY A 291 3.88 16.83 -6.52
CA GLY A 291 5.27 16.37 -6.60
C GLY A 291 6.22 17.56 -6.45
N HIS A 292 7.53 17.34 -6.61
CA HIS A 292 8.50 18.45 -6.59
C HIS A 292 8.24 19.47 -7.73
N ARG A 293 7.70 19.03 -8.87
CA ARG A 293 7.36 19.88 -10.03
C ARG A 293 6.04 19.49 -10.70
N GLY A 294 4.93 19.56 -9.98
CA GLY A 294 3.59 19.41 -10.55
C GLY A 294 2.57 18.84 -9.59
N ILE A 295 1.41 18.44 -10.13
CA ILE A 295 0.37 17.70 -9.42
C ILE A 295 0.45 16.23 -9.83
N LEU A 296 0.50 15.34 -8.84
CA LEU A 296 0.47 13.88 -9.00
C LEU A 296 -0.94 13.43 -9.37
N ARG A 297 -1.02 12.47 -10.28
CA ARG A 297 -2.29 11.87 -10.71
C ARG A 297 -2.64 10.62 -9.87
N PRO A 298 -3.92 10.37 -9.56
CA PRO A 298 -4.34 9.12 -8.90
C PRO A 298 -3.85 7.87 -9.65
N GLU A 299 -3.81 7.93 -10.98
CA GLU A 299 -3.43 6.84 -11.89
C GLU A 299 -2.02 6.30 -11.60
N ALA A 300 -1.07 7.15 -11.19
CA ALA A 300 0.28 6.75 -10.83
C ALA A 300 0.31 5.79 -9.63
N LEU A 301 -0.66 5.91 -8.72
CA LEU A 301 -0.82 5.02 -7.58
C LEU A 301 -1.72 3.82 -7.94
N THR A 302 -2.87 4.04 -8.57
CA THR A 302 -3.83 2.95 -8.83
C THR A 302 -3.27 1.90 -9.79
N LYS A 303 -2.61 2.32 -10.88
CA LYS A 303 -1.97 1.41 -11.86
C LYS A 303 -0.96 0.47 -11.20
N ASN A 304 -0.10 1.01 -10.34
CA ASN A 304 1.05 0.28 -9.78
C ASN A 304 0.70 -0.47 -8.49
N LEU A 305 -0.26 0.00 -7.68
CA LEU A 305 -0.61 -0.60 -6.39
C LEU A 305 -1.88 -1.47 -6.37
N ARG A 306 -2.67 -1.55 -7.45
CA ARG A 306 -3.91 -2.38 -7.50
C ARG A 306 -3.71 -3.87 -7.16
N TYR A 307 -2.47 -4.37 -7.25
CA TYR A 307 -2.09 -5.75 -6.93
C TYR A 307 -1.26 -5.90 -5.64
N ALA A 308 -1.01 -4.79 -4.93
CA ALA A 308 -0.28 -4.74 -3.65
C ALA A 308 -1.18 -5.15 -2.48
N ASN A 309 -1.68 -6.38 -2.51
CA ASN A 309 -2.63 -6.89 -1.51
C ASN A 309 -2.04 -7.00 -0.09
N ASN A 310 -0.73 -6.87 0.05
CA ASN A 310 0.00 -6.87 1.32
C ASN A 310 0.02 -5.47 1.99
N VAL A 311 -0.46 -4.43 1.30
CA VAL A 311 -0.63 -3.10 1.91
C VAL A 311 -1.86 -3.13 2.82
N ASP A 312 -1.64 -2.94 4.12
CA ASP A 312 -2.73 -2.88 5.12
C ASP A 312 -3.41 -1.51 5.12
N VAL A 313 -2.67 -0.44 4.82
CA VAL A 313 -3.18 0.93 4.65
C VAL A 313 -2.27 1.76 3.75
N LEU A 314 -2.86 2.61 2.90
CA LEU A 314 -2.18 3.72 2.26
C LEU A 314 -2.58 5.03 2.98
N HIS A 315 -1.68 5.52 3.80
CA HIS A 315 -1.82 6.75 4.54
C HIS A 315 -1.17 7.92 3.79
N PHE A 316 -1.84 9.07 3.77
CA PHE A 316 -1.33 10.29 3.18
C PHE A 316 -1.11 11.33 4.28
N ALA A 317 0.17 11.62 4.54
CA ALA A 317 0.58 12.81 5.27
C ALA A 317 0.53 14.01 4.31
N ALA A 318 -0.69 14.33 3.84
CA ALA A 318 -0.99 15.36 2.85
C ALA A 318 -2.42 15.91 3.03
N CYS A 319 -2.60 17.20 2.77
CA CYS A 319 -3.88 17.89 2.87
C CYS A 319 -4.84 17.61 1.70
N TYR A 320 -6.11 17.97 1.86
CA TYR A 320 -7.12 18.09 0.78
C TYR A 320 -7.48 16.82 -0.02
N LEU A 321 -7.18 15.61 0.46
CA LEU A 321 -7.47 14.34 -0.24
C LEU A 321 -8.96 14.14 -0.57
N GLY A 322 -9.84 14.68 0.28
CA GLY A 322 -11.29 14.63 0.11
C GLY A 322 -11.87 15.79 -0.71
N ASN A 323 -11.05 16.69 -1.24
CA ASN A 323 -11.51 17.87 -1.97
C ASN A 323 -11.96 17.54 -3.40
N GLY A 324 -13.07 18.15 -3.85
CA GLY A 324 -13.66 17.94 -5.18
C GLY A 324 -15.08 17.36 -5.14
N SER A 325 -15.88 17.68 -6.15
CA SER A 325 -17.32 17.33 -6.25
C SER A 325 -17.61 15.85 -6.04
N ASP A 326 -16.76 15.00 -6.58
CA ASP A 326 -16.94 13.55 -6.59
C ASP A 326 -16.27 12.84 -5.41
N GLY A 327 -15.83 13.57 -4.39
CA GLY A 327 -15.16 13.01 -3.20
C GLY A 327 -13.63 12.91 -3.32
N GLY A 328 -13.06 13.56 -4.34
CA GLY A 328 -11.63 13.85 -4.43
C GLY A 328 -10.71 12.67 -4.71
N PHE A 329 -9.42 12.95 -4.55
CA PHE A 329 -8.30 12.02 -4.76
C PHE A 329 -8.52 10.70 -4.02
N ALA A 330 -8.89 10.76 -2.74
CA ALA A 330 -9.14 9.58 -1.92
C ALA A 330 -10.24 8.67 -2.48
N ARG A 331 -11.36 9.21 -3.00
CA ARG A 331 -12.43 8.34 -3.54
C ARG A 331 -11.98 7.62 -4.81
N THR A 332 -11.19 8.26 -5.67
CA THR A 332 -10.63 7.59 -6.86
C THR A 332 -9.77 6.40 -6.44
N LEU A 333 -8.87 6.58 -5.46
CA LEU A 333 -8.06 5.49 -4.93
C LEU A 333 -8.90 4.36 -4.33
N CYS A 334 -9.90 4.68 -3.49
CA CYS A 334 -10.74 3.67 -2.83
C CYS A 334 -11.57 2.80 -3.78
N ARG A 335 -11.78 3.22 -5.03
CA ARG A 335 -12.48 2.42 -6.05
C ARG A 335 -11.57 1.39 -6.73
N GLU A 336 -10.30 1.71 -6.87
CA GLU A 336 -9.32 0.93 -7.66
C GLU A 336 -8.36 0.11 -6.80
N LEU A 337 -8.16 0.48 -5.52
CA LEU A 337 -7.21 -0.16 -4.61
C LEU A 337 -7.91 -1.12 -3.63
N PRO A 338 -7.31 -2.30 -3.35
CA PRO A 338 -7.90 -3.33 -2.50
C PRO A 338 -7.75 -3.08 -0.98
N PHE A 339 -7.16 -1.96 -0.57
CA PHE A 339 -6.83 -1.61 0.81
C PHE A 339 -7.33 -0.19 1.17
N PRO A 340 -7.54 0.11 2.46
CA PRO A 340 -8.07 1.39 2.89
C PRO A 340 -7.08 2.55 2.70
N ILE A 341 -7.65 3.75 2.59
CA ILE A 341 -6.92 5.02 2.49
C ILE A 341 -7.14 5.84 3.77
N SER A 342 -6.14 6.59 4.22
CA SER A 342 -6.32 7.58 5.30
C SER A 342 -5.52 8.86 5.05
N GLY A 343 -5.85 9.92 5.78
CA GLY A 343 -5.23 11.24 5.67
C GLY A 343 -6.23 12.37 5.89
N TYR A 344 -5.98 13.55 5.33
CA TYR A 344 -6.72 14.78 5.66
C TYR A 344 -7.71 15.19 4.56
N ALA A 345 -8.98 15.40 4.92
CA ALA A 345 -10.01 15.84 3.97
C ALA A 345 -9.93 17.33 3.59
N ALA A 346 -9.16 18.14 4.33
CA ALA A 346 -8.98 19.56 4.11
C ALA A 346 -7.54 19.98 4.46
N TYR A 347 -7.31 21.27 4.67
CA TYR A 347 -6.11 21.76 5.35
C TYR A 347 -6.05 21.21 6.78
N ALA A 348 -4.87 20.71 7.16
CA ALA A 348 -4.49 20.44 8.54
C ALA A 348 -3.35 21.38 8.94
N ASP A 349 -3.36 21.85 10.19
CA ASP A 349 -2.17 22.50 10.75
C ASP A 349 -1.01 21.50 10.82
N TRP A 350 0.20 21.94 10.49
CA TRP A 350 1.34 21.05 10.32
C TRP A 350 1.77 20.34 11.62
N ALA A 351 1.75 21.04 12.76
CA ALA A 351 2.09 20.41 14.04
C ALA A 351 0.97 19.46 14.50
N ALA A 352 -0.29 19.85 14.26
CA ALA A 352 -1.44 19.00 14.52
C ALA A 352 -1.43 17.72 13.64
N SER A 353 -1.05 17.81 12.36
CA SER A 353 -1.00 16.64 11.47
C SER A 353 0.11 15.68 11.89
N VAL A 354 1.33 16.16 12.21
CA VAL A 354 2.41 15.27 12.68
C VAL A 354 2.00 14.49 13.94
N LEU A 355 1.31 15.12 14.89
CA LEU A 355 0.79 14.42 16.08
C LEU A 355 -0.25 13.34 15.72
N VAL A 356 -1.12 13.61 14.75
CA VAL A 356 -2.12 12.67 14.26
C VAL A 356 -1.47 11.51 13.48
N ASP A 357 -0.56 11.80 12.57
CA ASP A 357 0.15 10.81 11.74
C ASP A 357 0.93 9.82 12.62
N PHE A 358 1.70 10.32 13.59
CA PHE A 358 2.45 9.50 14.53
C PHE A 358 1.52 8.62 15.36
N THR A 359 0.48 9.21 15.98
CA THR A 359 -0.46 8.45 16.82
C THR A 359 -1.20 7.40 15.98
N TYR A 360 -1.58 7.71 14.75
CA TYR A 360 -2.28 6.79 13.85
C TYR A 360 -1.42 5.59 13.46
N LEU A 361 -0.17 5.84 13.04
CA LEU A 361 0.78 4.80 12.67
C LEU A 361 1.17 3.93 13.88
N ASP A 362 1.33 4.55 15.05
CA ASP A 362 1.66 3.87 16.31
C ASP A 362 0.57 2.88 16.75
N MET A 363 -0.70 3.30 16.63
CA MET A 363 -1.87 2.44 16.87
C MET A 363 -1.88 1.18 15.97
N ILE A 364 -1.41 1.27 14.72
CA ILE A 364 -1.40 0.15 13.76
C ILE A 364 -0.16 -0.73 13.91
N LEU A 365 1.00 -0.09 13.99
CA LEU A 365 2.29 -0.76 13.85
C LEU A 365 2.71 -1.46 15.15
N GLU A 366 2.67 -0.74 16.27
CA GLU A 366 3.02 -1.26 17.60
C GLU A 366 1.81 -1.87 18.31
N HIS A 367 0.69 -1.16 18.37
CA HIS A 367 -0.50 -1.62 19.09
C HIS A 367 -1.39 -2.60 18.30
N GLY A 368 -1.09 -2.84 17.01
CA GLY A 368 -1.74 -3.87 16.20
C GLY A 368 -3.21 -3.60 15.85
N LEU A 369 -3.73 -2.40 16.07
CA LEU A 369 -5.11 -2.06 15.72
C LEU A 369 -5.30 -2.07 14.20
N THR A 370 -6.50 -2.47 13.75
CA THR A 370 -6.87 -2.31 12.35
C THR A 370 -6.87 -0.82 11.95
N PRO A 371 -6.58 -0.47 10.68
CA PRO A 371 -6.56 0.93 10.22
C PRO A 371 -7.85 1.74 10.48
N GLU A 372 -9.00 1.06 10.58
CA GLU A 372 -10.29 1.64 10.97
C GLU A 372 -10.32 1.98 12.48
N LYS A 373 -9.99 1.00 13.34
CA LYS A 373 -9.97 1.19 14.79
C LYS A 373 -8.92 2.20 15.24
N ALA A 374 -7.76 2.20 14.59
CA ALA A 374 -6.73 3.21 14.79
C ALA A 374 -7.27 4.62 14.49
N ALA A 375 -8.11 4.79 13.46
CA ALA A 375 -8.67 6.09 13.11
C ALA A 375 -9.71 6.58 14.14
N ASP A 376 -10.51 5.66 14.69
CA ASP A 376 -11.44 5.97 15.78
C ASP A 376 -10.71 6.24 17.10
N GLN A 377 -9.64 5.51 17.40
CA GLN A 377 -8.83 5.68 18.61
C GLN A 377 -8.09 7.02 18.60
N VAL A 378 -7.49 7.41 17.47
CA VAL A 378 -6.85 8.72 17.29
C VAL A 378 -7.82 9.87 17.54
N LYS A 379 -9.08 9.77 17.11
CA LYS A 379 -10.10 10.81 17.34
C LYS A 379 -10.55 10.92 18.80
N GLN A 380 -10.38 9.86 19.59
CA GLN A 380 -10.62 9.88 21.03
C GLN A 380 -9.44 10.48 21.80
N LEU A 381 -8.20 10.11 21.43
CA LEU A 381 -6.97 10.58 22.07
C LEU A 381 -6.64 12.04 21.72
N LEU A 382 -6.86 12.43 20.45
CA LEU A 382 -6.60 13.76 19.91
C LEU A 382 -7.93 14.37 19.42
N PRO A 383 -8.68 15.11 20.25
CA PRO A 383 -9.97 15.68 19.86
C PRO A 383 -9.93 16.61 18.65
N PHE A 384 -8.77 17.21 18.36
CA PHE A 384 -8.53 18.04 17.17
C PHE A 384 -8.35 17.23 15.88
N ALA A 385 -8.26 15.90 15.93
CA ALA A 385 -8.25 15.05 14.73
C ALA A 385 -9.62 14.97 14.03
N GLY A 386 -10.71 15.29 14.74
CA GLY A 386 -12.07 15.24 14.21
C GLY A 386 -12.45 16.42 13.30
N ASP A 387 -13.75 16.53 12.97
CA ASP A 387 -14.27 17.54 12.05
C ASP A 387 -14.51 18.93 12.68
N ARG A 388 -14.40 19.05 14.01
CA ARG A 388 -14.84 20.23 14.77
C ARG A 388 -13.73 20.75 15.69
N THR A 389 -13.32 22.00 15.48
CA THR A 389 -12.38 22.69 16.38
C THR A 389 -13.01 22.86 17.76
N SER A 390 -12.38 22.32 18.79
CA SER A 390 -12.76 22.59 20.18
C SER A 390 -12.25 23.96 20.63
N ARG A 391 -13.09 24.75 21.31
CA ARG A 391 -12.67 26.04 21.92
C ARG A 391 -11.64 25.87 23.04
N GLN A 392 -11.40 24.64 23.50
CA GLN A 392 -10.42 24.30 24.54
C GLN A 392 -9.09 23.80 23.96
N CYS A 393 -8.97 23.67 22.63
CA CYS A 393 -7.74 23.23 21.98
C CYS A 393 -7.07 24.38 21.23
N ALA A 394 -5.74 24.44 21.27
CA ALA A 394 -4.97 25.39 20.47
C ALA A 394 -4.93 25.03 18.97
N TYR A 395 -5.07 23.74 18.64
CA TYR A 395 -5.07 23.27 17.26
C TYR A 395 -6.48 23.33 16.62
N PRO A 396 -6.59 23.75 15.35
CA PRO A 396 -7.81 23.60 14.58
C PRO A 396 -8.10 22.12 14.28
N ALA A 397 -9.35 21.82 13.93
CA ALA A 397 -9.72 20.50 13.42
C ALA A 397 -8.93 20.14 12.15
N THR A 398 -8.17 19.04 12.17
CA THR A 398 -7.42 18.55 11.00
C THR A 398 -8.29 17.82 9.98
N ARG A 399 -9.49 17.38 10.39
CA ARG A 399 -10.40 16.55 9.57
C ARG A 399 -9.72 15.28 9.07
N PHE A 400 -9.12 14.53 10.01
CA PHE A 400 -8.54 13.23 9.73
C PHE A 400 -9.62 12.22 9.34
N CYS A 401 -9.43 11.58 8.20
CA CYS A 401 -10.36 10.67 7.58
C CYS A 401 -9.74 9.30 7.32
N TYR A 402 -10.61 8.30 7.41
CA TYR A 402 -10.39 6.93 6.98
C TYR A 402 -11.43 6.62 5.92
N TRP A 403 -11.00 6.04 4.81
CA TRP A 403 -11.86 5.61 3.71
C TRP A 403 -11.63 4.11 3.46
N PRO A 404 -12.66 3.27 3.60
CA PRO A 404 -12.51 1.82 3.41
C PRO A 404 -12.28 1.46 1.94
N ALA A 405 -11.60 0.34 1.72
CA ALA A 405 -11.41 -0.29 0.42
C ALA A 405 -12.74 -0.55 -0.30
N GLY A 406 -12.71 -0.65 -1.63
CA GLY A 406 -13.89 -0.96 -2.46
C GLY A 406 -14.98 0.12 -2.47
N GLY A 407 -14.63 1.37 -2.13
CA GLY A 407 -15.51 2.53 -2.25
C GLY A 407 -16.77 2.46 -1.39
N GLY A 408 -16.62 1.98 -0.14
CA GLY A 408 -17.71 1.63 0.78
C GLY A 408 -18.95 2.55 0.72
N ARG A 409 -20.13 1.93 0.60
CA ARG A 409 -21.43 2.63 0.69
C ARG A 409 -21.44 3.52 1.93
N ARG A 410 -21.74 4.80 1.73
CA ARG A 410 -22.05 5.77 2.80
C ARG A 410 -22.94 5.12 3.86
N PRO A 411 -22.68 5.31 5.17
CA PRO A 411 -23.72 5.14 6.17
C PRO A 411 -24.94 5.94 5.70
N SER A 412 -26.13 5.33 5.76
CA SER A 412 -27.34 5.93 5.18
C SER A 412 -27.53 7.35 5.71
N ALA A 413 -27.73 8.31 4.82
CA ALA A 413 -27.95 9.71 5.20
C ALA A 413 -29.26 9.86 5.98
N LYS A 414 -29.20 9.72 7.29
CA LYS A 414 -30.20 10.21 8.23
C LYS A 414 -29.57 11.35 9.02
N THR A 415 -30.20 12.52 8.87
CA THR A 415 -29.89 13.76 9.59
C THR A 415 -28.55 14.42 9.26
N THR A 416 -28.44 14.98 8.05
CA THR A 416 -27.62 16.18 7.83
C THR A 416 -28.39 17.38 8.39
N PRO A 417 -27.91 18.09 9.43
CA PRO A 417 -28.40 19.43 9.71
C PRO A 417 -27.92 20.34 8.58
N SER A 418 -28.82 21.17 8.04
CA SER A 418 -28.48 22.14 7.00
C SER A 418 -27.34 23.05 7.45
N ILE A 419 -26.28 23.12 6.64
CA ILE A 419 -25.21 24.11 6.80
C ILE A 419 -25.83 25.49 6.51
N PRO A 420 -25.77 26.47 7.43
CA PRO A 420 -26.14 27.84 7.11
C PRO A 420 -25.17 28.36 6.05
N ARG A 421 -25.69 29.06 5.02
CA ARG A 421 -24.84 29.86 4.14
C ARG A 421 -24.06 30.84 5.01
N ALA A 422 -22.77 31.01 4.73
CA ALA A 422 -22.01 32.10 5.34
C ALA A 422 -22.59 33.43 4.84
N ASP A 423 -22.85 34.37 5.75
CA ASP A 423 -23.24 35.72 5.38
C ASP A 423 -22.08 36.39 4.63
N GLU A 424 -22.33 36.88 3.42
CA GLU A 424 -21.36 37.62 2.60
C GLU A 424 -21.15 39.08 3.07
N ASP A 425 -21.91 39.54 4.06
CA ASP A 425 -21.91 40.94 4.53
C ASP A 425 -20.98 41.19 5.74
N ALA A 426 -19.66 41.12 5.49
CA ALA A 426 -18.64 41.60 6.42
C ALA A 426 -17.52 42.45 5.78
N VAL A 427 -17.74 43.00 4.57
CA VAL A 427 -16.81 43.95 3.95
C VAL A 427 -17.15 45.38 4.38
N ARG A 428 -16.54 45.83 5.48
CA ARG A 428 -16.67 47.22 5.96
C ARG A 428 -15.95 48.20 5.02
N LYS A 429 -16.68 48.78 4.07
CA LYS A 429 -16.24 49.99 3.34
C LYS A 429 -16.20 51.21 4.29
N PRO A 430 -15.22 52.13 4.17
CA PRO A 430 -15.20 53.35 4.97
C PRO A 430 -16.30 54.32 4.51
N ALA A 431 -17.04 54.90 5.45
CA ALA A 431 -18.10 55.85 5.16
C ALA A 431 -17.54 57.25 4.86
N THR A 432 -17.93 57.82 3.73
CA THR A 432 -17.70 59.23 3.38
C THR A 432 -18.59 60.16 4.20
N GLY A 433 -17.99 61.03 5.03
CA GLY A 433 -18.70 62.03 5.81
C GLY A 433 -18.05 63.41 5.71
N THR A 434 -18.77 64.37 5.12
CA THR A 434 -18.30 65.75 4.87
C THR A 434 -18.17 66.55 6.18
N PRO A 435 -17.07 67.31 6.41
CA PRO A 435 -16.86 67.98 7.70
C PRO A 435 -17.62 69.31 7.81
N LYS A 436 -18.28 69.54 8.96
CA LYS A 436 -18.72 70.88 9.39
C LYS A 436 -17.61 71.56 10.20
N LYS A 437 -17.37 72.84 9.91
CA LYS A 437 -16.37 73.69 10.56
C LYS A 437 -16.80 74.12 11.97
N THR A 438 -15.86 74.12 12.90
CA THR A 438 -15.69 75.17 13.93
C THR A 438 -14.20 75.27 14.29
N ALA A 439 -13.67 76.50 14.35
CA ALA A 439 -12.36 76.81 14.94
C ALA A 439 -12.52 77.00 16.47
N THR A 440 -11.50 77.10 17.33
CA THR A 440 -10.03 77.33 17.22
C THR A 440 -9.27 76.24 18.04
N SER A 441 -7.96 76.23 18.34
CA SER A 441 -6.86 77.21 18.20
C SER A 441 -5.49 76.51 18.03
N SER A 442 -4.41 77.29 17.92
CA SER A 442 -3.02 76.92 18.30
C SER A 442 -2.40 78.11 19.07
N PRO A 443 -1.31 77.94 19.84
CA PRO A 443 0.09 77.86 19.33
C PRO A 443 0.96 76.84 20.10
N ALA A 444 2.28 76.60 19.88
CA ALA A 444 3.18 76.65 18.71
C ALA A 444 4.60 76.11 19.10
N ARG A 445 5.43 75.69 18.11
CA ARG A 445 6.93 75.55 18.16
C ARG A 445 7.53 74.49 19.14
N THR A 446 8.73 73.91 18.98
CA THR A 446 9.91 74.05 18.06
C THR A 446 10.68 72.70 18.02
N GLY A 447 11.27 72.25 16.90
CA GLY A 447 12.73 72.32 16.60
C GLY A 447 13.35 70.90 16.43
N THR A 448 13.92 70.46 15.28
CA THR A 448 15.25 70.70 14.65
C THR A 448 16.42 69.79 15.11
N GLY A 449 17.09 69.11 14.16
CA GLY A 449 18.40 68.40 14.28
C GLY A 449 18.31 66.93 13.78
N GLN A 450 18.96 66.47 12.68
CA GLN A 450 20.41 66.29 12.39
C GLN A 450 21.13 65.35 13.40
N GLN A 451 22.04 64.44 13.03
CA GLN A 451 22.79 64.25 11.77
C GLN A 451 23.31 62.78 11.63
N ALA A 452 23.86 62.42 10.46
CA ALA A 452 24.44 61.11 10.18
C ALA A 452 25.94 60.99 10.58
N LYS A 453 26.45 59.75 10.69
CA LYS A 453 27.87 59.43 10.44
C LYS A 453 28.10 57.95 10.11
N GLN A 454 28.39 57.66 8.84
CA GLN A 454 29.19 56.49 8.44
C GLN A 454 30.67 56.79 8.70
N ARG A 455 31.46 55.73 8.90
CA ARG A 455 32.89 55.70 8.54
C ARG A 455 33.32 54.26 8.22
N ASP A 456 34.01 54.14 7.10
CA ASP A 456 34.85 53.00 6.69
C ASP A 456 36.02 52.83 7.71
N GLY A 457 36.80 51.74 7.77
CA GLY A 457 37.00 50.58 6.89
C GLY A 457 38.47 50.10 7.04
N GLN A 458 38.85 48.96 6.42
CA GLN A 458 40.25 48.41 6.36
C GLN A 458 40.87 47.91 7.70
N SER A 459 41.81 46.94 7.76
CA SER A 459 42.32 45.94 6.79
C SER A 459 43.15 44.82 7.50
N GLU A 460 43.22 43.63 6.88
CA GLU A 460 44.29 42.58 6.92
C GLU A 460 45.04 42.13 8.21
N ARG A 461 45.09 40.80 8.43
CA ARG A 461 46.30 39.87 8.43
C ARG A 461 45.96 38.53 9.14
N LYS A 462 46.08 37.36 8.49
CA LYS A 462 47.24 36.45 8.26
C LYS A 462 47.69 35.58 9.47
N GLY A 463 47.89 34.27 9.21
CA GLY A 463 48.38 33.21 10.13
C GLY A 463 47.22 32.35 10.65
N GLY A 464 47.17 31.02 10.51
CA GLY A 464 48.20 29.99 10.68
C GLY A 464 47.77 29.13 11.89
N ASN A 465 47.79 27.80 11.88
CA ASN A 465 48.51 26.82 11.06
C ASN A 465 47.70 25.53 10.91
#